data_AF-A0A6M3MBP6-F1
#
_entry.id   AF-A0A6M3MBP6-F1
#
_cell.length_a   1.000
_cell.length_b   1.000
_cell.length_c   1.000
_cell.angle_alpha   90.00
_cell.angle_beta   90.00
_cell.angle_gamma   90.00
#
_symmetry.space_group_name_H-M   'P 1'
#
loop_
_entity.id
_entity.type
_entity.pdbx_description
1 polymer ?
#
loop_
_entity_poly.entity_id
_entity_poly.type
_entity_poly.pdbx_seq_one_letter_code
_entity_poly.pdbx_strand_id
1 'polypeptide(L)'
;MLNVTPWVRITVRDLGGNIKDQVVLKNTITDLLFNLYRDALAGDVTASELEILGMGVGDDDTPPLRTNTWLGNETFRKLLTSSSKPAIGQYNTVFYIAPAEAVGVIEELGWFAGPLAVGIDTGTLIARVLYSRVKTNLESIDVERLDSIEEA
;
A
#
# COMPACT_ATOMS: atom_id res chain seq x y z
N MET A 1 24.81 1.46 4.27
CA MET A 1 23.75 0.43 4.50
C MET A 1 22.58 0.78 3.60
N LEU A 2 21.90 -0.16 2.94
CA LEU A 2 20.71 0.20 2.14
C LEU A 2 19.53 0.55 3.06
N ASN A 3 18.96 1.73 2.88
CA ASN A 3 17.77 2.18 3.60
C ASN A 3 16.57 2.23 2.66
N VAL A 4 15.42 1.81 3.18
CA VAL A 4 14.12 1.95 2.51
C VAL A 4 13.28 2.94 3.31
N THR A 5 12.94 4.07 2.69
CA THR A 5 12.16 5.14 3.33
C THR A 5 10.82 5.28 2.62
N PRO A 6 9.77 4.59 3.09
CA PRO A 6 8.46 4.70 2.48
C PRO A 6 7.61 5.79 3.17
N TRP A 7 6.93 6.58 2.36
CA TRP A 7 5.84 7.43 2.84
C TRP A 7 4.60 7.21 1.98
N VAL A 8 3.46 7.45 2.60
CA VAL A 8 2.16 7.33 1.96
C VAL A 8 1.45 8.67 2.11
N ARG A 9 1.02 9.24 0.99
CA ARG A 9 0.13 10.39 0.96
C ARG A 9 -1.26 9.91 0.59
N ILE A 10 -2.22 10.22 1.45
CA ILE A 10 -3.63 9.90 1.24
C ILE A 10 -4.35 11.23 1.03
N THR A 11 -4.99 11.40 -0.12
CA THR A 11 -5.78 12.59 -0.45
C THR A 11 -7.23 12.19 -0.67
N VAL A 12 -8.13 12.79 0.09
CA VAL A 12 -9.56 12.54 -0.03
C VAL A 12 -10.22 13.70 -0.75
N ARG A 13 -11.05 13.38 -1.74
CA ARG A 13 -11.73 14.37 -2.57
C ARG A 13 -13.23 14.19 -2.53
N ASP A 14 -13.98 15.29 -2.54
CA ASP A 14 -15.42 15.26 -2.76
C ASP A 14 -15.77 14.90 -4.21
N LEU A 15 -17.07 14.78 -4.52
CA LEU A 15 -17.55 14.50 -5.89
C LEU A 15 -17.22 15.61 -6.89
N GLY A 16 -16.94 16.83 -6.44
CA GLY A 16 -16.49 17.95 -7.26
C GLY A 16 -14.99 17.95 -7.53
N GLY A 17 -14.23 17.02 -6.94
CA GLY A 17 -12.77 16.92 -7.04
C GLY A 17 -12.01 17.80 -6.05
N ASN A 18 -12.71 18.54 -5.18
CA ASN A 18 -12.09 19.37 -4.15
C ASN A 18 -11.48 18.50 -3.07
N ILE A 19 -10.29 18.87 -2.59
CA ILE A 19 -9.64 18.15 -1.49
C ILE A 19 -10.42 18.43 -0.20
N LYS A 20 -10.92 17.38 0.43
CA LYS A 20 -11.55 17.41 1.75
C LYS A 20 -10.55 17.23 2.87
N ASP A 21 -9.56 16.36 2.62
CA ASP A 21 -8.57 15.96 3.61
C ASP A 21 -7.31 15.45 2.91
N GLN A 22 -6.18 15.62 3.57
CA GLN A 22 -4.91 15.08 3.11
C GLN A 22 -4.01 14.77 4.31
N VAL A 23 -3.45 13.56 4.32
CA VAL A 23 -2.52 13.12 5.35
C VAL A 23 -1.30 12.46 4.72
N VAL A 24 -0.15 12.62 5.37
CA VAL A 24 1.08 11.91 5.03
C VAL A 24 1.46 11.04 6.21
N LEU A 25 1.68 9.75 5.96
CA LEU A 25 1.96 8.75 6.97
C LEU A 25 3.27 8.03 6.64
N LYS A 26 3.98 7.63 7.69
CA LYS A 26 5.12 6.72 7.55
C LYS A 26 4.60 5.30 7.35
N ASN A 27 5.07 4.62 6.31
CA ASN A 27 4.67 3.23 6.07
C ASN A 27 5.55 2.27 6.88
N THR A 28 4.95 1.21 7.43
CA THR A 28 5.73 0.14 8.07
C THR A 28 6.01 -0.94 7.04
N ILE A 29 7.27 -1.08 6.63
CA ILE A 29 7.72 -2.20 5.79
C ILE A 29 7.73 -3.48 6.63
N THR A 30 7.18 -4.56 6.08
CA THR A 30 7.18 -5.87 6.73
C THR A 30 8.50 -6.59 6.49
N ASP A 31 8.82 -7.56 7.35
CA ASP A 31 9.98 -8.44 7.17
C ASP A 31 9.85 -9.31 5.92
N LEU A 32 8.62 -9.52 5.42
CA LEU A 32 8.36 -10.21 4.16
C LEU A 32 8.98 -9.49 2.96
N LEU A 33 8.93 -8.15 2.90
CA LEU A 33 9.58 -7.42 1.79
C LEU A 33 11.09 -7.62 1.80
N PHE A 34 11.72 -7.55 2.98
CA PHE A 34 13.16 -7.74 3.10
C PHE A 34 13.59 -9.16 2.72
N ASN A 35 12.83 -10.17 3.13
CA ASN A 35 13.07 -11.56 2.71
C ASN A 35 12.89 -11.70 1.20
N LEU A 36 11.81 -11.15 0.64
CA LEU A 36 11.54 -11.22 -0.78
C LEU A 36 12.64 -10.54 -1.62
N TYR A 37 13.14 -9.39 -1.17
CA TYR A 37 14.26 -8.70 -1.80
C TYR A 37 15.56 -9.50 -1.72
N ARG A 38 15.87 -10.10 -0.56
CA ARG A 38 17.00 -11.02 -0.40
C ARG A 38 16.90 -12.19 -1.38
N ASP A 39 15.74 -12.82 -1.45
CA ASP A 39 15.51 -14.00 -2.29
C ASP A 39 15.61 -13.64 -3.79
N ALA A 40 15.19 -12.43 -4.16
CA ALA A 40 15.36 -11.93 -5.53
C ALA A 40 16.84 -11.71 -5.88
N LEU A 41 17.65 -11.20 -4.95
CA LEU A 41 19.10 -11.09 -5.14
C LEU A 41 19.80 -12.45 -5.23
N ALA A 42 19.28 -13.46 -4.53
CA ALA A 42 19.75 -14.84 -4.61
C ALA A 42 19.32 -15.56 -5.91
N GLY A 43 18.32 -15.02 -6.62
CA GLY A 43 17.73 -15.63 -7.81
C GLY A 43 16.69 -16.70 -7.51
N ASP A 44 16.18 -16.74 -6.28
CA ASP A 44 15.21 -17.75 -5.81
C ASP A 44 13.75 -17.38 -6.15
N VAL A 45 13.49 -16.12 -6.48
CA VAL A 45 12.19 -15.62 -6.94
C VAL A 45 12.34 -14.87 -8.26
N THR A 46 11.25 -14.75 -9.01
CA THR A 46 11.25 -13.97 -10.25
C THR A 46 10.94 -12.50 -9.96
N ALA A 47 11.09 -11.65 -10.98
CA ALA A 47 10.70 -10.26 -10.88
C ALA A 47 9.19 -10.07 -10.61
N SER A 48 8.35 -11.05 -10.98
CA SER A 48 6.90 -10.95 -10.81
C SER A 48 6.47 -11.02 -9.34
N GLU A 49 7.22 -11.72 -8.48
CA GLU A 49 6.94 -11.81 -7.04
C GLU A 49 7.15 -10.47 -6.33
N LEU A 50 8.05 -9.61 -6.83
CA LEU A 50 8.32 -8.26 -6.31
C LEU A 50 7.33 -7.21 -6.81
N GLU A 51 6.50 -7.53 -7.81
CA GLU A 51 5.60 -6.55 -8.42
C GLU A 51 4.44 -6.21 -7.49
N ILE A 52 4.27 -4.92 -7.17
CA ILE A 52 3.13 -4.43 -6.37
C ILE A 52 1.90 -4.36 -7.27
N LEU A 53 0.90 -5.21 -7.03
CA LEU A 53 -0.32 -5.24 -7.84
C LEU A 53 -1.57 -4.78 -7.09
N GLY A 54 -1.55 -4.83 -5.75
CA GLY A 54 -2.73 -4.61 -4.94
C GLY A 54 -2.48 -3.77 -3.69
N MET A 55 -3.50 -3.04 -3.29
CA MET A 55 -3.61 -2.37 -2.00
C MET A 55 -4.88 -2.85 -1.29
N GLY A 56 -4.71 -3.40 -0.09
CA GLY A 56 -5.79 -3.81 0.79
C GLY A 56 -6.26 -2.66 1.64
N VAL A 57 -7.55 -2.69 1.95
CA VAL A 57 -8.23 -1.81 2.88
C VAL A 57 -8.82 -2.72 3.95
N GLY A 58 -8.65 -2.35 5.22
CA GLY A 58 -9.17 -3.10 6.35
C GLY A 58 -9.72 -2.23 7.46
N ASP A 59 -10.36 -2.85 8.44
CA ASP A 59 -11.01 -2.19 9.57
C ASP A 59 -10.41 -2.59 10.94
N ASP A 60 -9.23 -3.23 10.97
CA ASP A 60 -8.46 -3.45 12.20
C ASP A 60 -7.58 -2.24 12.53
N ASP A 61 -7.73 -1.72 13.75
CA ASP A 61 -6.98 -0.59 14.31
C ASP A 61 -5.69 -1.00 15.05
N THR A 62 -5.35 -2.29 15.06
CA THR A 62 -4.16 -2.82 15.72
C THR A 62 -2.89 -2.28 15.04
N PRO A 63 -1.97 -1.64 15.80
CA PRO A 63 -0.74 -1.07 15.26
C PRO A 63 0.08 -2.04 14.36
N PRO A 64 0.54 -1.59 13.17
CA PRO A 64 1.37 -2.37 12.28
C PRO A 64 2.65 -2.86 12.93
N LEU A 65 2.91 -4.15 12.77
CA LEU A 65 4.14 -4.80 13.17
C LEU A 65 4.89 -5.26 11.92
N ARG A 66 6.23 -5.22 11.98
CA ARG A 66 7.08 -5.72 10.90
C ARG A 66 6.84 -7.21 10.59
N THR A 67 6.42 -7.96 11.59
CA THR A 67 6.12 -9.39 11.47
C THR A 67 4.73 -9.68 10.91
N ASN A 68 3.92 -8.66 10.60
CA ASN A 68 2.62 -8.89 9.98
C ASN A 68 2.80 -9.53 8.60
N THR A 69 2.02 -10.58 8.36
CA THR A 69 1.96 -11.27 7.06
C THR A 69 0.65 -10.99 6.32
N TRP A 70 -0.32 -10.40 7.01
CA TRP A 70 -1.65 -10.04 6.52
C TRP A 70 -2.11 -8.71 7.13
N LEU A 71 -3.16 -8.12 6.56
CA LEU A 71 -3.95 -7.12 7.28
C LEU A 71 -4.63 -7.78 8.49
N GLY A 72 -5.03 -6.95 9.45
CA GLY A 72 -5.75 -7.44 10.61
C GLY A 72 -7.13 -7.98 10.23
N ASN A 73 -7.85 -7.24 9.39
CA ASN A 73 -9.06 -7.70 8.72
C ASN A 73 -9.23 -6.98 7.37
N GLU A 74 -8.95 -7.67 6.27
CA GLU A 74 -9.11 -7.09 4.93
C GLU A 74 -10.59 -7.08 4.50
N THR A 75 -11.11 -5.90 4.18
CA THR A 75 -12.51 -5.72 3.74
C THR A 75 -12.62 -5.44 2.24
N PHE A 76 -11.54 -4.96 1.61
CA PHE A 76 -11.52 -4.64 0.19
C PHE A 76 -10.11 -4.65 -0.40
N ARG A 77 -9.99 -5.03 -1.68
CA ARG A 77 -8.76 -4.97 -2.47
C ARG A 77 -8.91 -4.00 -3.63
N LYS A 78 -8.01 -3.01 -3.72
CA LYS A 78 -7.85 -2.13 -4.88
C LYS A 78 -6.65 -2.56 -5.71
N LEU A 79 -6.83 -2.70 -7.02
CA LEU A 79 -5.72 -2.94 -7.96
C LEU A 79 -4.93 -1.65 -8.22
N LEU A 80 -3.66 -1.81 -8.55
CA LEU A 80 -2.76 -0.72 -8.92
C LEU A 80 -3.38 0.12 -10.04
N THR A 81 -3.51 1.43 -9.81
CA THR A 81 -4.05 2.35 -10.81
C THR A 81 -2.97 2.85 -11.75
N SER A 82 -1.81 3.23 -11.18
CA SER A 82 -0.63 3.59 -11.97
C SER A 82 0.64 3.47 -11.13
N SER A 83 1.78 3.42 -11.82
CA SER A 83 3.08 3.50 -11.18
C SER A 83 4.06 4.30 -12.02
N SER A 84 5.12 4.80 -11.38
CA SER A 84 6.20 5.51 -12.04
C SER A 84 7.53 5.31 -11.31
N LYS A 85 8.64 5.65 -11.97
CA LYS A 85 9.99 5.61 -11.41
C LYS A 85 10.56 7.03 -11.45
N PRO A 86 10.15 7.90 -10.52
CA PRO A 86 10.38 9.34 -10.66
C PRO A 86 11.85 9.75 -10.55
N ALA A 87 12.68 8.95 -9.86
CA ALA A 87 14.12 9.13 -9.76
C ALA A 87 14.83 7.78 -9.56
N ILE A 88 16.17 7.83 -9.52
CA ILE A 88 17.00 6.68 -9.16
C ILE A 88 16.62 6.20 -7.77
N GLY A 89 16.45 4.89 -7.62
CA GLY A 89 16.08 4.26 -6.35
C GLY A 89 14.64 4.53 -5.91
N GLN A 90 13.81 5.18 -6.74
CA GLN A 90 12.44 5.52 -6.39
C GLN A 90 11.40 4.74 -7.18
N TYR A 91 10.36 4.28 -6.48
CA TYR A 91 9.18 3.67 -7.09
C TYR A 91 7.92 4.29 -6.47
N ASN A 92 7.09 4.90 -7.32
CA ASN A 92 5.82 5.49 -6.93
C ASN A 92 4.67 4.60 -7.38
N THR A 93 3.71 4.36 -6.50
CA THR A 93 2.48 3.65 -6.80
C THR A 93 1.28 4.50 -6.41
N VAL A 94 0.26 4.52 -7.26
CA VAL A 94 -0.98 5.23 -7.02
C VAL A 94 -2.14 4.25 -7.08
N PHE A 95 -3.01 4.33 -6.08
CA PHE A 95 -4.27 3.60 -5.99
C PHE A 95 -5.41 4.60 -5.87
N TYR A 96 -6.40 4.49 -6.74
CA TYR A 96 -7.59 5.32 -6.71
C TYR A 96 -8.80 4.51 -6.23
N ILE A 97 -9.34 4.85 -5.06
CA ILE A 97 -10.59 4.28 -4.54
C ILE A 97 -11.74 5.20 -4.97
N ALA A 98 -12.59 4.70 -5.85
CA ALA A 98 -13.73 5.43 -6.39
C ALA A 98 -14.81 5.66 -5.32
N PRO A 99 -15.79 6.56 -5.57
CA PRO A 99 -16.82 6.86 -4.59
C PRO A 99 -17.60 5.64 -4.09
N ALA A 100 -18.01 4.75 -4.98
CA ALA A 100 -18.77 3.55 -4.61
C ALA A 100 -17.93 2.41 -4.00
N GLU A 101 -16.60 2.52 -3.99
CA GLU A 101 -15.70 1.48 -3.50
C GLU A 101 -15.33 1.71 -2.02
N ALA A 102 -15.07 0.59 -1.32
CA ALA A 102 -14.61 0.55 0.07
C ALA A 102 -15.40 1.49 1.02
N VAL A 103 -16.72 1.58 0.82
CA VAL A 103 -17.59 2.39 1.68
C VAL A 103 -17.72 1.71 3.03
N GLY A 104 -17.42 2.45 4.10
CA GLY A 104 -17.38 1.89 5.45
C GLY A 104 -16.21 2.43 6.24
N VAL A 105 -15.93 1.76 7.35
CA VAL A 105 -14.78 2.06 8.20
C VAL A 105 -13.51 1.55 7.51
N ILE A 106 -12.49 2.40 7.50
CA ILE A 106 -11.12 2.09 7.10
C ILE A 106 -10.26 2.43 8.31
N GLU A 107 -9.50 1.47 8.81
CA GLU A 107 -8.53 1.67 9.90
C GLU A 107 -7.10 1.28 9.49
N GLU A 108 -6.95 0.55 8.39
CA GLU A 108 -5.65 0.12 7.88
C GLU A 108 -5.60 0.06 6.35
N LEU A 109 -4.38 0.26 5.83
CA LEU A 109 -4.04 0.02 4.44
C LEU A 109 -2.80 -0.89 4.36
N GLY A 110 -2.78 -1.80 3.39
CA GLY A 110 -1.66 -2.68 3.14
C GLY A 110 -1.33 -2.80 1.67
N TRP A 111 -0.07 -3.02 1.34
CA TRP A 111 0.38 -3.19 -0.04
C TRP A 111 0.83 -4.63 -0.26
N PHE A 112 0.38 -5.21 -1.35
CA PHE A 112 0.59 -6.61 -1.66
C PHE A 112 1.35 -6.75 -2.97
N ALA A 113 2.38 -7.59 -2.93
CA ALA A 113 3.22 -7.92 -4.07
C ALA A 113 3.02 -9.37 -4.53
N GLY A 114 3.38 -9.62 -5.78
CA GLY A 114 3.35 -10.93 -6.40
C GLY A 114 2.09 -11.19 -7.23
N PRO A 115 2.11 -12.25 -8.06
CA PRO A 115 1.05 -12.51 -9.05
C PRO A 115 -0.33 -12.76 -8.44
N LEU A 116 -0.39 -13.15 -7.16
CA LEU A 116 -1.64 -13.36 -6.44
C LEU A 116 -2.15 -12.10 -5.72
N ALA A 117 -1.44 -10.97 -5.75
CA ALA A 117 -1.82 -9.74 -5.04
C ALA A 117 -3.06 -9.01 -5.62
N VAL A 118 -3.79 -9.65 -6.53
CA VAL A 118 -5.04 -9.13 -7.12
C VAL A 118 -6.30 -9.56 -6.36
N GLY A 119 -6.19 -10.52 -5.44
CA GLY A 119 -7.28 -11.02 -4.60
C GLY A 119 -7.21 -10.50 -3.15
N ILE A 120 -8.33 -10.64 -2.43
CA ILE A 120 -8.40 -10.42 -0.97
C ILE A 120 -7.63 -11.56 -0.29
N ASP A 121 -6.86 -11.24 0.76
CA ASP A 121 -6.07 -12.21 1.54
C ASP A 121 -5.15 -13.09 0.67
N THR A 122 -4.60 -12.51 -0.40
CA THR A 122 -3.64 -13.18 -1.29
C THR A 122 -2.46 -12.27 -1.64
N GLY A 123 -1.35 -12.90 -2.03
CA GLY A 123 -0.08 -12.22 -2.28
C GLY A 123 0.74 -12.01 -1.02
N THR A 124 1.84 -11.28 -1.16
CA THR A 124 2.79 -11.01 -0.06
C THR A 124 2.57 -9.59 0.47
N LEU A 125 2.17 -9.44 1.74
CA LEU A 125 2.08 -8.12 2.38
C LEU A 125 3.48 -7.54 2.56
N ILE A 126 3.79 -6.46 1.84
CA ILE A 126 5.11 -5.81 1.87
C ILE A 126 5.16 -4.56 2.77
N ALA A 127 4.00 -3.97 3.05
CA ALA A 127 3.90 -2.80 3.90
C ALA A 127 2.49 -2.63 4.45
N ARG A 128 2.36 -2.00 5.63
CA ARG A 128 1.09 -1.73 6.32
C ARG A 128 1.15 -0.39 7.06
N VAL A 129 0.04 0.32 7.09
CA VAL A 129 -0.11 1.59 7.83
C VAL A 129 -1.50 1.68 8.45
N LEU A 130 -1.62 2.33 9.62
CA LEU A 130 -2.93 2.72 10.15
C LEU A 130 -3.42 3.97 9.44
N TYR A 131 -4.68 3.95 9.06
CA TYR A 131 -5.37 5.08 8.49
C TYR A 131 -6.83 5.03 8.91
N SER A 132 -7.24 5.96 9.77
CA SER A 132 -8.61 6.01 10.29
C SER A 132 -9.49 6.93 9.45
N ARG A 133 -10.54 6.36 8.83
CA ARG A 133 -11.57 7.10 8.11
C ARG A 133 -12.87 6.29 8.00
N VAL A 134 -14.00 6.94 8.25
CA VAL A 134 -15.31 6.43 7.79
C VAL A 134 -15.58 6.97 6.38
N LYS A 135 -15.32 6.15 5.36
CA LYS A 135 -15.53 6.52 3.96
C LYS A 135 -17.00 6.44 3.59
N THR A 136 -17.50 7.48 2.91
CA THR A 136 -18.85 7.48 2.31
C THR A 136 -18.79 7.32 0.78
N ASN A 137 -19.96 7.16 0.15
CA ASN A 137 -20.08 7.16 -1.30
C ASN A 137 -20.03 8.56 -1.95
N LEU A 138 -19.75 9.61 -1.16
CA LEU A 138 -19.67 11.01 -1.60
C LEU A 138 -18.22 11.49 -1.75
N GLU A 139 -17.26 10.58 -1.71
CA GLU A 139 -15.84 10.92 -1.77
C GLU A 139 -15.00 9.81 -2.38
N SER A 140 -13.89 10.21 -2.98
CA SER A 140 -12.86 9.31 -3.51
C SER A 140 -11.55 9.50 -2.76
N ILE A 141 -10.68 8.50 -2.82
CA ILE A 141 -9.39 8.51 -2.13
C ILE A 141 -8.28 8.19 -3.11
N ASP A 142 -7.34 9.11 -3.25
CA ASP A 142 -6.05 8.88 -3.90
C ASP A 142 -5.04 8.45 -2.84
N VAL A 143 -4.46 7.27 -2.99
CA VAL A 143 -3.36 6.79 -2.15
C VAL A 143 -2.10 6.71 -2.99
N GLU A 144 -1.16 7.61 -2.72
CA GLU A 144 0.16 7.65 -3.33
C GLU A 144 1.19 7.10 -2.34
N ARG A 145 1.94 6.07 -2.73
CA ARG A 145 3.07 5.54 -1.96
C ARG A 145 4.34 5.70 -2.76
N LEU A 146 5.31 6.38 -2.18
CA LEU A 146 6.67 6.45 -2.70
C LEU A 146 7.60 5.62 -1.81
N ASP A 147 8.30 4.67 -2.45
CA ASP A 147 9.42 3.97 -1.86
C ASP A 147 10.72 4.58 -2.38
N SER A 148 11.62 4.97 -1.48
CA SER A 148 12.99 5.39 -1.80
C SER A 148 13.99 4.39 -1.25
N ILE A 149 14.87 3.89 -2.10
CA ILE A 149 15.96 2.96 -1.77
C ILE A 149 17.28 3.68 -2.04
N GLU A 150 18.06 3.91 -0.98
CA GLU A 150 19.30 4.66 -1.05
C GLU A 150 20.39 4.04 -0.17
N GLU A 151 21.65 4.33 -0.49
CA GLU A 151 22.76 4.05 0.41
C GLU A 151 22.79 5.11 1.52
N ALA A 152 22.76 4.64 2.76
CA ALA A 152 22.89 5.44 3.97
C ALA A 152 24.27 5.31 4.60
#